data_AF-A0A3M1QQZ2-F1
#
_entry.id   AF-A0A3M1QQZ2-F1
#
_cell.length_a   1.000
_cell.length_b   1.000
_cell.length_c   1.000
_cell.angle_alpha   90.00
_cell.angle_beta   90.00
_cell.angle_gamma   90.00
#
_symmetry.space_group_name_H-M   'P 1'
#
loop_
_entity.id
_entity.type
_entity.pdbx_description
1 polymer ?
#
loop_
_entity_poly.entity_id
_entity_poly.type
_entity_poly.pdbx_seq_one_letter_code
_entity_poly.pdbx_strand_id
1 'polypeptide(L)'
;MEQRRLKRKTTGQLSGMQVMFAAVLAIGLILAISFSSRITENQPLQETRNDVQRQIEELREIQATLVAERDFVASDAYVEQWARDEGKMVRPGEHLVIPVPSGINIEATPVPEINVPIQTAPPEKKPWELWWLLFFDSDPPQF
;
A
#
# COMPACT_ATOMS: atom_id res chain seq x y z
N MET A 1 -83.85 -7.75 53.03
CA MET A 1 -83.32 -8.89 52.25
C MET A 1 -83.26 -8.47 50.79
N GLU A 2 -82.15 -7.94 50.28
CA GLU A 2 -81.96 -7.86 48.81
C GLU A 2 -80.49 -7.62 48.49
N GLN A 3 -79.77 -8.71 48.22
CA GLN A 3 -78.41 -8.66 47.69
C GLN A 3 -78.49 -8.53 46.17
N ARG A 4 -78.19 -7.35 45.64
CA ARG A 4 -77.93 -7.18 44.21
C ARG A 4 -76.54 -7.73 43.89
N ARG A 5 -76.48 -9.01 43.52
CA ARG A 5 -75.27 -9.63 42.94
C ARG A 5 -74.99 -8.98 41.58
N LEU A 6 -73.95 -8.16 41.52
CA LEU A 6 -73.43 -7.63 40.26
C LEU A 6 -72.75 -8.76 39.48
N LYS A 7 -73.34 -9.07 38.33
CA LYS A 7 -72.92 -10.11 37.39
C LYS A 7 -71.54 -9.75 36.82
N ARG A 8 -70.53 -10.56 37.12
CA ARG A 8 -69.17 -10.43 36.58
C ARG A 8 -69.22 -10.62 35.06
N LYS A 9 -68.86 -9.60 34.29
CA LYS A 9 -68.75 -9.66 32.82
C LYS A 9 -67.74 -10.75 32.46
N THR A 10 -68.20 -11.73 31.70
CA THR A 10 -67.40 -12.83 31.17
C THR A 10 -66.36 -12.31 30.19
N THR A 11 -65.11 -12.65 30.45
CA THR A 11 -63.97 -12.49 29.54
C THR A 11 -64.34 -13.00 28.16
N GLY A 12 -64.25 -12.14 27.15
CA GLY A 12 -64.59 -12.46 25.77
C GLY A 12 -63.71 -13.59 25.27
N GLN A 13 -64.34 -14.71 24.91
CA GLN A 13 -63.66 -15.81 24.23
C GLN A 13 -63.25 -15.30 22.85
N LEU A 14 -61.94 -15.22 22.60
CA LEU A 14 -61.41 -14.95 21.28
C LEU A 14 -61.90 -16.06 20.35
N SER A 15 -62.69 -15.70 19.33
CA SER A 15 -63.16 -16.64 18.33
C SER A 15 -61.96 -17.27 17.63
N GLY A 16 -61.97 -18.58 17.37
CA GLY A 16 -60.87 -19.25 16.65
C GLY A 16 -60.53 -18.59 15.30
N MET A 17 -61.51 -17.92 14.68
CA MET A 17 -61.31 -17.13 13.47
C MET A 17 -60.46 -15.88 13.70
N GLN A 18 -60.58 -15.21 14.85
CA GLN A 18 -59.74 -14.09 15.25
C GLN A 18 -58.28 -14.52 15.49
N VAL A 19 -58.09 -15.70 16.09
CA VAL A 19 -56.75 -16.27 16.30
C VAL A 19 -56.10 -16.63 14.96
N MET A 20 -56.85 -17.25 14.04
CA MET A 20 -56.39 -17.54 12.68
C MET A 20 -56.01 -16.28 11.90
N PHE A 21 -56.84 -15.24 11.98
CA PHE A 21 -56.55 -13.97 11.30
C PHE A 21 -55.30 -13.30 11.87
N ALA A 22 -55.15 -13.29 13.19
CA ALA A 22 -53.95 -12.78 13.86
C ALA A 22 -52.70 -13.60 13.48
N ALA A 23 -52.80 -14.92 13.34
CA ALA A 23 -51.71 -15.77 12.91
C ALA A 23 -51.27 -15.48 11.47
N VAL A 24 -52.22 -15.34 10.54
CA VAL A 24 -51.91 -14.98 9.14
C VAL A 24 -51.27 -13.59 9.06
N LEU A 25 -51.79 -12.61 9.81
CA LEU A 25 -51.18 -11.28 9.90
C LEU A 25 -49.76 -11.32 10.46
N ALA A 26 -49.54 -12.09 11.54
CA ALA A 26 -48.22 -12.24 12.15
C ALA A 26 -47.22 -12.87 11.17
N ILE A 27 -47.61 -13.93 10.48
CA ILE A 27 -46.78 -14.59 9.46
C ILE A 27 -46.47 -13.63 8.30
N GLY A 28 -47.47 -12.89 7.82
CA GLY A 28 -47.28 -11.89 6.76
C GLY A 28 -46.31 -10.78 7.17
N LEU A 29 -46.39 -10.30 8.42
CA LEU A 29 -45.49 -9.28 8.95
C LEU A 29 -44.05 -9.79 9.08
N ILE A 30 -43.88 -11.03 9.57
CA ILE A 30 -42.56 -11.69 9.67
C ILE A 30 -41.94 -11.85 8.27
N LEU A 31 -42.73 -12.29 7.28
CA LEU A 31 -42.27 -12.44 5.90
C LEU A 31 -41.84 -11.10 5.31
N ALA A 32 -42.63 -10.04 5.48
CA ALA A 32 -42.30 -8.70 4.98
C ALA A 32 -40.97 -8.18 5.56
N ILE A 33 -40.74 -8.36 6.87
CA ILE A 33 -39.49 -7.97 7.53
C ILE A 33 -38.32 -8.81 7.02
N SER A 34 -38.50 -10.14 6.91
CA SER A 34 -37.46 -11.07 6.48
C SER A 34 -37.05 -10.90 5.00
N PHE A 35 -37.98 -10.45 4.16
CA PHE A 35 -37.70 -10.17 2.75
C PHE A 35 -36.97 -8.83 2.61
N SER A 36 -37.35 -7.84 3.42
CA SER A 36 -36.67 -6.54 3.49
C SER A 36 -35.21 -6.70 3.96
N SER A 37 -34.97 -7.53 4.99
CA SER A 37 -33.62 -7.74 5.55
C SER A 37 -32.67 -8.50 4.62
N ARG A 38 -33.17 -9.49 3.87
CA ARG A 38 -32.36 -10.27 2.91
C ARG A 38 -31.90 -9.47 1.68
N ILE A 39 -32.64 -8.42 1.31
CA ILE A 39 -32.25 -7.51 0.22
C ILE A 39 -31.13 -6.56 0.70
N THR A 40 -31.20 -6.10 1.95
CA THR A 40 -30.23 -5.16 2.52
C THR A 40 -28.89 -5.80 2.90
N GLU A 41 -28.83 -7.10 3.21
CA GLU A 41 -27.56 -7.78 3.56
C GLU A 41 -26.64 -8.04 2.37
N ASN A 42 -27.17 -8.12 1.14
CA ASN A 42 -26.38 -8.47 -0.05
C ASN A 42 -25.79 -7.27 -0.79
N GLN A 43 -26.37 -6.07 -0.62
CA GLN A 43 -25.84 -4.84 -1.24
C GLN A 43 -24.42 -4.47 -0.77
N PRO A 44 -24.12 -4.40 0.54
CA PRO A 44 -22.81 -3.96 0.99
C PRO A 44 -21.69 -4.94 0.59
N LEU A 45 -21.98 -6.24 0.45
CA LEU A 45 -21.01 -7.23 -0.02
C LEU A 45 -20.64 -7.03 -1.49
N GLN A 46 -21.62 -6.67 -2.34
CA GLN A 46 -21.36 -6.43 -3.77
C GLN A 46 -20.61 -5.11 -3.97
N GLU A 47 -20.96 -4.07 -3.22
CA GLU A 47 -20.22 -2.80 -3.24
C GLU A 47 -18.76 -2.99 -2.81
N THR A 48 -18.54 -3.71 -1.70
CA THR A 48 -17.18 -4.03 -1.22
C THR A 48 -16.40 -4.82 -2.27
N ARG A 49 -17.03 -5.82 -2.90
CA ARG A 49 -16.40 -6.60 -3.97
C ARG A 49 -16.01 -5.73 -5.16
N ASN A 50 -16.89 -4.85 -5.61
CA ASN A 50 -16.64 -3.97 -6.74
C ASN A 50 -15.54 -2.94 -6.42
N ASP A 51 -15.47 -2.48 -5.17
CA ASP A 51 -14.41 -1.58 -4.72
C ASP A 51 -13.04 -2.26 -4.70
N VAL A 52 -12.95 -3.44 -4.09
CA VAL A 52 -11.72 -4.24 -4.08
C VAL A 52 -11.28 -4.60 -5.50
N GLN A 53 -12.22 -4.93 -6.39
CA GLN A 53 -11.90 -5.25 -7.78
C GLN A 53 -11.30 -4.05 -8.53
N ARG A 54 -11.85 -2.85 -8.34
CA ARG A 54 -11.29 -1.61 -8.91
C ARG A 54 -9.88 -1.33 -8.39
N GLN A 55 -9.66 -1.49 -7.08
CA GLN A 55 -8.32 -1.32 -6.49
C GLN A 55 -7.30 -2.31 -7.07
N ILE A 56 -7.71 -3.57 -7.30
CA ILE A 56 -6.85 -4.58 -7.93
C ILE A 56 -6.48 -4.18 -9.36
N GLU A 57 -7.43 -3.66 -10.13
CA GLU A 57 -7.20 -3.22 -11.51
C GLU A 57 -6.22 -2.04 -11.55
N GLU A 58 -6.43 -1.03 -10.71
CA GLU A 58 -5.52 0.12 -10.57
C GLU A 58 -4.09 -0.32 -10.19
N LEU A 59 -3.96 -1.20 -9.19
CA LEU A 59 -2.66 -1.70 -8.75
C LEU A 59 -1.94 -2.51 -9.84
N ARG A 60 -2.68 -3.23 -10.68
CA ARG A 60 -2.10 -3.97 -11.82
C ARG A 60 -1.57 -3.05 -12.89
N GLU A 61 -2.25 -1.95 -13.18
CA GLU A 61 -1.78 -0.94 -14.14
C GLU A 61 -0.50 -0.25 -13.63
N ILE A 62 -0.49 0.11 -12.35
CA ILE A 62 0.70 0.68 -11.69
C ILE A 62 1.85 -0.32 -11.74
N GLN A 63 1.61 -1.59 -11.39
CA GLN A 63 2.62 -2.64 -11.45
C GLN A 63 3.19 -2.80 -12.86
N ALA A 64 2.34 -2.83 -13.89
CA ALA A 64 2.79 -2.96 -15.27
C ALA A 64 3.71 -1.79 -15.68
N THR A 65 3.35 -0.58 -15.27
CA THR A 65 4.16 0.63 -15.52
C THR A 65 5.52 0.55 -14.82
N LEU A 66 5.54 0.18 -13.53
CA LEU A 66 6.78 0.07 -12.76
C LEU A 66 7.69 -1.06 -13.27
N VAL A 67 7.11 -2.17 -13.74
CA VAL A 67 7.86 -3.26 -14.36
C VAL A 67 8.51 -2.79 -15.66
N ALA A 68 7.77 -2.06 -16.51
CA ALA A 68 8.31 -1.51 -17.75
C ALA A 68 9.46 -0.53 -17.48
N GLU A 69 9.31 0.36 -16.49
CA GLU A 69 10.37 1.30 -16.10
C GLU A 69 11.61 0.58 -15.59
N ARG A 70 11.43 -0.40 -14.69
CA ARG A 70 12.53 -1.23 -14.20
C ARG A 70 13.29 -1.90 -15.35
N ASP A 71 12.55 -2.48 -16.30
CA ASP A 71 13.14 -3.20 -17.43
C ASP A 71 13.87 -2.25 -18.38
N PHE A 72 13.34 -1.03 -18.56
CA PHE A 72 14.01 0.02 -19.32
C PHE A 72 15.33 0.45 -18.65
N VAL A 73 15.31 0.76 -17.36
CA VAL A 73 16.52 1.16 -16.61
C VAL A 73 17.57 0.04 -16.57
N ALA A 74 17.15 -1.23 -16.59
CA ALA A 74 18.05 -2.37 -16.66
C ALA A 74 18.60 -2.66 -18.08
N SER A 75 18.14 -1.94 -19.11
CA SER A 75 18.50 -2.20 -20.50
C SER A 75 19.76 -1.45 -20.96
N ASP A 76 20.41 -1.97 -22.00
CA ASP A 76 21.56 -1.31 -22.64
C ASP A 76 21.19 0.06 -23.24
N ALA A 77 19.93 0.24 -23.65
CA ALA A 77 19.45 1.50 -24.19
C ALA A 77 19.50 2.63 -23.14
N TYR A 78 19.18 2.31 -21.89
CA TYR A 78 19.32 3.25 -20.77
C TYR A 78 20.79 3.57 -20.50
N VAL A 79 21.67 2.56 -20.50
CA VAL A 79 23.12 2.77 -20.33
C VAL A 79 23.66 3.68 -21.42
N GLU A 80 23.24 3.47 -22.68
CA GLU A 80 23.66 4.30 -23.81
C GLU A 80 23.14 5.74 -23.71
N GLN A 81 21.88 5.93 -23.27
CA GLN A 81 21.33 7.26 -23.00
C GLN A 81 22.13 7.97 -21.91
N TRP A 82 22.31 7.31 -20.76
CA TRP A 82 23.04 7.85 -19.63
C TRP A 82 24.48 8.21 -19.99
N ALA A 83 25.14 7.35 -20.77
CA ALA A 83 26.51 7.56 -21.21
C ALA A 83 26.65 8.87 -22.00
N ARG A 84 25.66 9.21 -22.86
CA ARG A 84 25.68 10.46 -23.63
C ARG A 84 25.25 11.68 -22.83
N ASP A 85 24.18 11.55 -22.06
CA ASP A 85 23.52 12.67 -21.40
C ASP A 85 24.29 13.11 -20.15
N GLU A 86 24.56 12.19 -19.22
CA GLU A 86 25.26 12.47 -17.96
C GLU A 86 26.75 12.14 -18.05
N GLY A 87 27.10 10.99 -18.62
CA GLY A 87 28.47 10.49 -18.69
C GLY A 87 29.37 11.27 -19.65
N LYS A 88 28.78 12.05 -20.56
CA LYS A 88 29.47 12.77 -21.65
C LYS A 88 30.44 11.88 -22.45
N MET A 89 30.13 10.58 -22.49
CA MET A 89 30.87 9.57 -23.24
C MET A 89 30.45 9.63 -24.71
N VAL A 90 31.42 9.39 -25.59
CA VAL A 90 31.22 9.40 -27.05
C VAL A 90 31.79 8.11 -27.65
N ARG A 91 31.18 7.64 -28.74
CA ARG A 91 31.70 6.47 -29.46
C ARG A 91 32.98 6.83 -30.21
N PRO A 92 33.80 5.84 -30.60
CA PRO A 92 34.94 6.08 -31.47
C PRO A 92 34.51 6.80 -32.76
N GLY A 93 35.09 7.97 -33.03
CA GLY A 93 34.76 8.81 -34.19
C GLY A 93 33.70 9.89 -33.95
N GLU A 94 33.05 9.91 -32.78
CA GLU A 94 32.17 11.01 -32.37
C GLU A 94 32.97 12.12 -31.66
N HIS A 95 32.54 13.38 -31.81
CA HIS A 95 33.16 14.54 -31.15
C HIS A 95 32.16 15.23 -30.22
N LEU A 96 32.47 15.30 -28.93
CA LEU A 96 31.67 16.06 -27.96
C LEU A 96 31.96 17.57 -28.13
N VAL A 97 30.92 18.34 -28.43
CA VAL A 97 31.00 19.81 -28.53
C VAL A 97 30.33 20.42 -27.31
N ILE A 98 31.09 21.17 -26.51
CA ILE A 98 30.59 21.92 -25.36
C ILE A 98 30.61 23.41 -25.74
N PRO A 99 29.45 24.07 -25.94
CA PRO A 99 29.40 25.48 -26.25
C PRO A 99 29.94 26.31 -25.08
N VAL A 100 30.92 27.15 -25.34
CA VAL A 100 31.48 28.08 -24.36
C VAL A 100 31.01 29.50 -24.67
N PRO A 101 30.49 30.26 -23.68
CA PRO A 101 30.07 31.64 -23.91
C PRO A 101 31.28 32.51 -24.29
N SER A 102 31.12 33.38 -25.28
CA SER A 102 32.16 34.33 -25.68
C SER A 102 32.47 35.32 -24.55
N GLY A 103 33.75 35.48 -24.21
CA GLY A 103 34.23 36.44 -23.20
C GLY A 103 34.78 35.82 -21.91
N ILE A 104 34.76 34.49 -21.78
CA ILE A 104 35.33 33.76 -20.63
C ILE A 104 36.60 33.05 -21.09
N ASN A 105 37.75 33.40 -20.51
CA ASN A 105 38.99 32.62 -20.66
C ASN A 105 38.91 31.44 -19.69
N ILE A 106 38.74 30.23 -20.21
CA ILE A 106 38.65 29.02 -19.41
C ILE A 106 40.08 28.50 -19.26
N GLU A 107 40.66 28.72 -18.09
CA GLU A 107 41.92 28.08 -17.72
C GLU A 107 41.70 26.57 -17.72
N ALA A 108 42.56 25.82 -18.41
CA ALA A 108 42.44 24.36 -18.49
C ALA A 108 42.44 23.77 -17.08
N THR A 109 41.47 22.92 -16.76
CA THR A 109 41.47 22.21 -15.48
C THR A 109 42.78 21.41 -15.38
N PRO A 110 43.58 21.62 -14.32
CA PRO A 110 44.84 20.91 -14.16
C PRO A 110 44.57 19.41 -14.17
N VAL A 111 45.39 18.66 -14.91
CA VAL A 111 45.33 17.20 -14.91
C VAL A 111 45.55 16.74 -13.46
N PRO A 112 44.65 15.96 -12.86
CA PRO A 112 44.84 15.49 -11.51
C PRO A 112 46.11 14.65 -11.44
N GLU A 113 47.04 15.05 -10.57
CA GLU A 113 48.18 14.21 -10.21
C GLU A 113 47.61 12.91 -9.62
N ILE A 114 48.09 11.76 -10.09
CA ILE A 114 47.70 10.45 -9.57
C ILE A 114 48.23 10.38 -8.14
N ASN A 115 47.39 10.74 -7.17
CA ASN A 115 47.69 10.58 -5.77
C ASN A 115 47.86 9.08 -5.50
N VAL A 116 49.05 8.71 -5.03
CA VAL A 116 49.34 7.38 -4.49
C VAL A 116 48.23 6.97 -3.50
N PRO A 117 47.79 5.71 -3.50
CA PRO A 117 46.71 5.27 -2.63
C PRO A 117 47.14 5.42 -1.16
N ILE A 118 46.65 6.49 -0.53
CA ILE A 118 46.64 6.63 0.92
C ILE A 118 45.65 5.59 1.42
N GLN A 119 46.11 4.64 2.25
CA GLN A 119 45.23 3.69 2.93
C GLN A 119 44.30 4.48 3.86
N THR A 120 43.09 4.76 3.39
CA THR A 120 42.00 5.38 4.16
C THR A 120 41.10 4.35 4.82
N ALA A 121 41.37 3.05 4.61
CA ALA A 121 40.68 1.99 5.33
C ALA A 121 41.11 2.03 6.80
N PRO A 122 40.17 2.17 7.74
CA PRO A 122 40.44 1.91 9.14
C PRO A 122 41.02 0.50 9.29
N PRO A 123 41.95 0.26 10.23
CA PRO A 123 42.40 -1.10 10.51
C PRO A 123 41.18 -1.99 10.75
N GLU A 124 41.10 -3.09 10.01
CA GLU A 124 39.96 -4.00 10.03
C GLU A 124 39.83 -4.60 11.44
N LYS A 125 38.89 -4.09 12.24
CA LYS A 125 38.59 -4.62 13.57
C LYS A 125 37.99 -6.01 13.42
N LYS A 126 38.45 -6.98 14.21
CA LYS A 126 37.89 -8.34 14.20
C LYS A 126 36.45 -8.29 14.72
N PRO A 127 35.54 -9.18 14.27
CA PRO A 127 34.13 -9.15 14.69
C PRO A 127 33.90 -9.13 16.21
N TRP A 128 34.75 -9.82 16.99
CA TRP A 128 34.64 -9.83 18.46
C TRP A 128 35.01 -8.49 19.11
N GLU A 129 35.91 -7.70 18.51
CA GLU A 129 36.32 -6.37 18.98
C GLU A 129 35.17 -5.37 18.79
N LEU A 130 34.38 -5.53 17.71
CA LEU A 130 33.15 -4.77 17.48
C LEU A 130 32.10 -5.09 18.54
N TRP A 131 31.89 -6.37 18.85
CA TRP A 131 30.97 -6.77 19.92
C TRP A 131 31.40 -6.22 21.27
N TRP A 132 32.70 -6.26 21.58
CA TRP A 132 33.22 -5.71 22.83
C TRP A 132 32.95 -4.21 22.94
N LEU A 133 33.26 -3.43 21.89
CA LEU A 133 33.02 -1.99 21.85
C LEU A 133 31.53 -1.67 22.06
N LEU A 134 30.62 -2.44 21.47
CA LEU A 134 29.17 -2.25 21.63
C LEU A 134 28.68 -2.45 23.07
N PHE A 135 29.27 -3.39 23.81
CA PHE A 135 28.83 -3.70 25.18
C PHE A 135 29.53 -2.87 26.25
N PHE A 136 30.77 -2.46 26.01
CA PHE A 136 31.63 -1.88 27.05
C PHE A 136 32.18 -0.49 26.71
N ASP A 137 31.88 0.05 25.52
CA ASP A 137 32.32 1.37 25.04
C ASP A 137 33.83 1.65 25.31
N SER A 138 34.63 0.61 25.18
CA SER A 138 36.06 0.61 25.49
C SER A 138 36.80 -0.40 24.61
N ASP A 139 38.10 -0.21 24.43
CA ASP A 139 38.92 -1.18 23.71
C ASP A 139 39.13 -2.46 24.57
N PRO A 140 39.16 -3.65 23.94
CA PRO A 140 39.35 -4.90 24.68
C PRO A 140 40.75 -4.98 25.32
N PRO A 141 40.89 -5.72 26.44
CA PRO A 141 42.19 -5.91 27.09
C PRO A 141 43.17 -6.61 26.14
N GLN A 142 44.39 -6.06 26.05
CA GLN A 142 45.50 -6.68 25.34
C GLN A 142 46.11 -7.77 26.24
N PHE A 143 46.08 -9.03 25.79
CA PHE A 143 46.73 -10.17 26.46
C PHE A 143 48.10 -10.47 25.86
#